data_AF-T1C651-F1
#
_entry.id   AF-T1C651-F1
#
_cell.length_a   1.000
_cell.length_b   1.000
_cell.length_c   1.000
_cell.angle_alpha   90.00
_cell.angle_beta   90.00
_cell.angle_gamma   90.00
#
_symmetry.space_group_name_H-M   'P 1'
#
loop_
_entity.id
_entity.type
_entity.pdbx_description
1 polymer ?
#
loop_
_entity_poly.entity_id
_entity_poly.type
_entity_poly.pdbx_seq_one_letter_code
_entity_poly.pdbx_strand_id
1 'polypeptide(L)'
;VDIPRHLWERWLKKEGRDPQLAHDPRFIVAHIYTPRVSDVATNPNIPTEAALREEISRRFTENGLEVLSLRKGQVLSGRIPKESENEPLFWQAGLLVKEGLIPRKVAFDAKVSMETDGRIHIGSLSGDVAVYKVKGTSFVLAEYFLDFQDPQMKSRAVLGHSRYSTNTLSVTERVQPFSILGHNGEINTIDKLRRESAMLGIPPVKGGSDSQDLDRTIEGLMVQFGFSLMEAMEIVFPPITHIISALDPKMRQMYFLYRRFLGPL
;
A
#
# COMPACT_ATOMS: atom_id res chain seq x y z
N VAL A 1 3.99 9.90 1.62
CA VAL A 1 5.18 10.74 1.33
C VAL A 1 5.96 10.05 0.21
N ASP A 2 6.77 10.77 -0.56
CA ASP A 2 7.84 10.11 -1.32
C ASP A 2 8.84 9.42 -0.37
N ILE A 3 9.56 8.42 -0.85
CA ILE A 3 10.52 7.67 -0.02
C ILE A 3 11.54 8.63 0.60
N PRO A 4 11.71 8.65 1.94
CA PRO A 4 12.68 9.52 2.60
C PRO A 4 14.09 8.94 2.44
N ARG A 5 14.68 9.13 1.26
CA ARG A 5 15.94 8.47 0.84
C ARG A 5 17.10 8.70 1.83
N HIS A 6 17.24 9.92 2.38
CA HIS A 6 18.27 10.23 3.38
C HIS A 6 18.11 9.48 4.71
N LEU A 7 16.88 9.17 5.14
CA LEU A 7 16.67 8.29 6.30
C LEU A 7 17.21 6.89 6.00
N TRP A 8 16.92 6.37 4.80
CA TRP A 8 17.38 5.07 4.34
C TRP A 8 18.89 4.99 4.20
N GLU A 9 19.56 6.00 3.63
CA GLU A 9 21.03 6.08 3.58
C GLU A 9 21.64 5.87 4.97
N ARG A 10 21.12 6.59 5.98
CA ARG A 10 21.62 6.51 7.36
C ARG A 10 21.34 5.15 7.99
N TRP A 11 20.17 4.56 7.74
CA TRP A 11 19.82 3.25 8.27
C TRP A 11 20.65 2.13 7.64
N LEU A 12 20.83 2.15 6.31
CA LEU A 12 21.70 1.21 5.60
C LEU A 12 23.15 1.32 6.10
N LYS A 13 23.67 2.55 6.25
CA LYS A 13 25.00 2.79 6.82
C LYS A 13 25.18 2.18 8.20
N LYS A 14 24.18 2.36 9.08
CA LYS A 14 24.20 1.83 10.45
C LYS A 14 24.19 0.30 10.49
N GLU A 15 23.62 -0.34 9.47
CA GLU A 15 23.58 -1.80 9.31
C GLU A 15 24.76 -2.33 8.47
N GLY A 16 25.77 -1.50 8.18
CA GLY A 16 26.97 -1.91 7.44
C GLY A 16 26.76 -2.12 5.94
N ARG A 17 25.66 -1.61 5.38
CA ARG A 17 25.35 -1.65 3.94
C ARG A 17 25.82 -0.37 3.25
N ASP A 18 26.01 -0.43 1.93
CA ASP A 18 26.31 0.75 1.13
C ASP A 18 25.11 1.73 1.18
N PRO A 19 25.30 2.97 1.69
CA PRO A 19 24.24 3.96 1.76
C PRO A 19 23.68 4.35 0.39
N GLN A 20 24.51 4.29 -0.67
CA GLN A 20 24.12 4.69 -2.02
C GLN A 20 23.05 3.77 -2.63
N LEU A 21 22.89 2.55 -2.09
CA LEU A 21 21.79 1.66 -2.47
C LEU A 21 20.43 2.29 -2.20
N ALA A 22 20.31 3.22 -1.24
CA ALA A 22 19.07 3.96 -1.03
C ALA A 22 18.66 4.77 -2.26
N HIS A 23 19.54 5.05 -3.22
CA HIS A 23 19.27 5.78 -4.45
C HIS A 23 19.28 4.90 -5.72
N ASP A 24 19.52 3.60 -5.59
CA ASP A 24 19.46 2.66 -6.71
C ASP A 24 18.02 2.60 -7.27
N PRO A 25 17.82 2.63 -8.60
CA PRO A 25 16.50 2.51 -9.22
C PRO A 25 15.73 1.23 -8.87
N ARG A 26 16.44 0.19 -8.41
CA ARG A 26 15.89 -1.09 -7.94
C ARG A 26 15.56 -1.09 -6.45
N PHE A 27 15.93 -0.04 -5.72
CA PHE A 27 15.64 0.06 -4.29
C PHE A 27 14.18 0.42 -4.07
N ILE A 28 13.49 -0.45 -3.33
CA ILE A 28 12.11 -0.26 -2.93
C ILE A 28 11.97 -0.34 -1.42
N VAL A 29 10.94 0.31 -0.90
CA VAL A 29 10.63 0.36 0.52
C VAL A 29 9.29 -0.30 0.78
N ALA A 30 9.26 -1.19 1.77
CA ALA A 30 8.05 -1.79 2.29
C ALA A 30 7.70 -1.19 3.65
N HIS A 31 6.45 -0.76 3.82
CA HIS A 31 5.83 -0.51 5.11
C HIS A 31 4.79 -1.59 5.36
N ILE A 32 4.93 -2.29 6.50
CA ILE A 32 4.21 -3.52 6.76
C ILE A 32 3.59 -3.43 8.15
N TYR A 33 2.36 -3.91 8.27
CA TYR A 33 1.61 -3.96 9.51
C TYR A 33 1.26 -5.42 9.83
N THR A 34 1.52 -5.83 11.07
CA THR A 34 1.20 -7.19 11.55
C THR A 34 0.56 -7.11 12.94
N PRO A 35 -0.19 -8.15 13.37
CA PRO A 35 -0.69 -8.25 14.76
C PRO A 35 0.43 -8.16 15.81
N ARG A 36 0.08 -7.78 17.03
CA ARG A 36 1.03 -7.68 18.16
C ARG A 36 1.19 -9.02 18.86
N VAL A 37 2.37 -9.24 19.44
CA VAL A 37 2.67 -10.44 20.24
C VAL A 37 1.91 -10.46 21.57
N SER A 38 1.48 -9.31 22.10
CA SER A 38 0.59 -9.28 23.28
C SER A 38 -0.72 -10.03 23.05
N ASP A 39 -1.14 -10.16 21.80
CA ASP A 39 -2.35 -10.87 21.40
C ASP A 39 -2.14 -12.40 21.41
N VAL A 40 -0.90 -12.89 21.60
CA VAL A 40 -0.59 -14.33 21.76
C VAL A 40 -1.27 -14.91 23.00
N ALA A 41 -1.42 -14.10 24.06
CA ALA A 41 -2.12 -14.52 25.27
C ALA A 41 -3.61 -14.77 25.04
N THR A 42 -4.20 -14.14 24.03
CA THR A 42 -5.63 -14.29 23.65
C THR A 42 -5.82 -15.15 22.40
N ASN A 43 -4.77 -15.37 21.59
CA ASN A 43 -4.78 -16.24 20.42
C ASN A 43 -3.40 -16.92 20.20
N PRO A 44 -3.25 -18.22 20.53
CA PRO A 44 -1.97 -18.93 20.44
C PRO A 44 -1.42 -19.10 19.02
N ASN A 45 -2.18 -18.72 17.98
CA ASN A 45 -1.74 -18.77 16.58
C ASN A 45 -0.97 -17.54 16.11
N ILE A 46 -0.76 -16.54 16.98
CA ILE A 46 0.00 -15.34 16.62
C ILE A 46 1.51 -15.63 16.76
N PRO A 47 2.32 -15.45 15.71
CA PRO A 47 3.76 -15.73 15.79
C PRO A 47 4.50 -14.69 16.64
N THR A 48 5.65 -15.07 17.19
CA THR A 48 6.55 -14.14 17.89
C THR A 48 7.10 -13.07 16.94
N GLU A 49 7.62 -11.95 17.47
CA GLU A 49 8.21 -10.89 16.63
C GLU A 49 9.37 -11.42 15.77
N ALA A 50 10.17 -12.34 16.32
CA ALA A 50 11.26 -13.00 15.61
C ALA A 50 10.72 -13.86 14.46
N ALA A 51 9.68 -14.66 14.70
CA ALA A 51 9.04 -15.49 13.68
C ALA A 51 8.38 -14.64 12.58
N LEU A 52 7.73 -13.53 12.95
CA LEU A 52 7.18 -12.57 11.98
C LEU A 52 8.28 -11.96 11.11
N ARG A 53 9.41 -11.56 11.72
CA ARG A 53 10.55 -10.98 10.99
C ARG A 53 11.15 -11.97 10.00
N GLU A 54 11.31 -13.23 10.42
CA GLU A 54 11.81 -14.31 9.56
C GLU A 54 10.83 -14.58 8.41
N GLU A 55 9.54 -14.67 8.70
CA GLU A 55 8.48 -14.90 7.71
C GLU A 55 8.41 -13.78 6.67
N ILE A 56 8.45 -12.52 7.10
CA ILE A 56 8.48 -11.36 6.21
C ILE A 56 9.70 -11.42 5.28
N SER A 57 10.88 -11.70 5.85
CA SER A 57 12.13 -11.77 5.07
C SER A 57 12.11 -12.90 4.05
N ARG A 58 11.60 -14.08 4.45
CA ARG A 58 11.43 -15.25 3.59
C ARG A 58 10.50 -14.94 2.42
N ARG A 59 9.32 -14.37 2.68
CA ARG A 59 8.35 -14.03 1.63
C ARG A 59 8.88 -13.00 0.64
N PHE A 60 9.64 -11.99 1.09
CA PHE A 60 10.29 -11.07 0.16
C PHE A 60 11.31 -11.78 -0.74
N THR A 61 12.14 -12.65 -0.15
CA THR A 61 13.16 -13.41 -0.88
C THR A 61 12.55 -14.32 -1.94
N GLU A 62 11.44 -15.00 -1.62
CA GLU A 62 10.67 -15.84 -2.54
C GLU A 62 10.07 -15.05 -3.71
N ASN A 63 9.76 -13.77 -3.50
CA ASN A 63 9.27 -12.88 -4.55
C ASN A 63 10.41 -12.16 -5.32
N GLY A 64 11.67 -12.58 -5.16
CA GLY A 64 12.79 -12.03 -5.92
C GLY A 64 13.34 -10.71 -5.39
N LEU A 65 13.10 -10.41 -4.11
CA LEU A 65 13.62 -9.22 -3.41
C LEU A 65 14.75 -9.61 -2.47
N GLU A 66 15.88 -8.91 -2.55
CA GLU A 66 16.93 -8.99 -1.55
C GLU A 66 16.58 -8.07 -0.37
N VAL A 67 16.61 -8.62 0.85
CA VAL A 67 16.35 -7.85 2.07
C VAL A 67 17.64 -7.18 2.55
N LEU A 68 17.79 -5.89 2.28
CA LEU A 68 18.96 -5.12 2.74
C LEU A 68 18.87 -4.78 4.23
N SER A 69 17.67 -4.39 4.67
CA SER A 69 17.33 -4.02 6.05
C SER A 69 15.87 -4.40 6.31
N LEU A 70 15.60 -5.04 7.45
CA LEU A 70 14.24 -5.22 7.97
C LEU A 70 14.23 -4.88 9.45
N ARG A 71 13.43 -3.87 9.81
CA ARG A 71 13.38 -3.30 11.16
C ARG A 71 11.96 -3.04 11.62
N LYS A 72 11.79 -3.03 12.93
CA LYS A 72 10.58 -2.51 13.57
C LYS A 72 10.66 -0.98 13.57
N GLY A 73 9.64 -0.33 13.03
CA GLY A 73 9.55 1.12 12.99
C GLY A 73 9.35 1.69 14.40
N GLN A 74 9.88 2.88 14.63
CA GLN A 74 9.80 3.52 15.94
C GLN A 74 8.48 4.29 16.06
N VAL A 75 7.67 3.88 17.05
CA VAL A 75 6.36 4.47 17.31
C VAL A 75 6.20 4.83 18.79
N LEU A 76 5.41 5.87 19.08
CA LEU A 76 4.98 6.20 20.43
C LEU A 76 3.72 5.41 20.79
N SER A 77 3.90 4.18 21.25
CA SER A 77 2.80 3.32 21.70
C SER A 77 1.96 3.99 22.78
N GLY A 78 0.64 3.74 22.76
CA GLY A 78 -0.31 4.32 23.72
C GLY A 78 -0.81 5.73 23.37
N ARG A 79 -0.36 6.32 22.25
CA ARG A 79 -0.95 7.55 21.69
C ARG A 79 -2.25 7.30 20.92
N ILE A 80 -2.54 6.06 20.57
CA ILE A 80 -3.80 5.64 19.96
C ILE A 80 -4.85 5.50 21.07
N PRO A 81 -6.12 5.94 20.87
CA PRO A 81 -7.18 5.77 21.85
C PRO A 81 -7.32 4.31 22.32
N LYS A 82 -7.47 4.08 23.64
CA LYS A 82 -7.54 2.73 24.25
C LYS A 82 -8.62 1.82 23.66
N GLU A 83 -9.68 2.39 23.11
CA GLU A 83 -10.75 1.69 22.37
C GLU A 83 -10.26 1.12 21.01
N SER A 84 -9.00 1.33 20.66
CA SER A 84 -8.32 0.74 19.51
C SER A 84 -7.51 -0.45 19.96
N GLU A 85 -8.20 -1.52 20.35
CA GLU A 85 -7.63 -2.72 20.98
C GLU A 85 -6.52 -3.43 20.17
N ASN A 86 -6.26 -3.04 18.91
CA ASN A 86 -5.32 -3.72 18.02
C ASN A 86 -4.33 -2.73 17.38
N GLU A 87 -3.47 -2.10 18.18
CA GLU A 87 -2.33 -1.35 17.66
C GLU A 87 -1.36 -2.32 16.98
N PRO A 88 -1.10 -2.23 15.65
CA PRO A 88 -0.26 -3.20 14.97
C PRO A 88 1.23 -2.99 15.28
N LEU A 89 2.03 -4.03 15.04
CA LEU A 89 3.46 -3.85 14.82
C LEU A 89 3.67 -3.19 13.47
N PHE A 90 4.53 -2.17 13.44
CA PHE A 90 4.93 -1.48 12.23
C PHE A 90 6.35 -1.90 11.86
N TRP A 91 6.54 -2.39 10.63
CA TRP A 91 7.83 -2.80 10.10
C TRP A 91 8.18 -1.98 8.86
N GLN A 92 9.47 -1.73 8.70
CA GLN A 92 10.05 -1.07 7.54
C GLN A 92 11.12 -1.97 6.94
N ALA A 93 11.01 -2.22 5.64
CA ALA A 93 12.00 -2.99 4.90
C ALA A 93 12.59 -2.16 3.76
N GLY A 94 13.92 -2.13 3.68
CA GLY A 94 14.67 -1.63 2.54
C GLY A 94 15.08 -2.84 1.70
N LEU A 95 14.65 -2.87 0.45
CA LEU A 95 14.73 -4.03 -0.41
C LEU A 95 15.40 -3.66 -1.73
N LEU A 96 16.15 -4.59 -2.30
CA LEU A 96 16.72 -4.47 -3.63
C LEU A 96 16.09 -5.49 -4.56
N VAL A 97 15.56 -5.03 -5.67
CA VAL A 97 15.03 -5.91 -6.71
C VAL A 97 16.19 -6.56 -7.46
N LYS A 98 16.14 -7.89 -7.64
CA LYS A 98 17.17 -8.64 -8.39
C LYS A 98 17.30 -8.13 -9.84
N GLU A 99 18.51 -8.25 -10.39
CA GLU A 99 18.80 -7.83 -11.76
C GLU A 99 17.92 -8.53 -12.79
N GLY A 100 17.57 -7.78 -13.84
CA GLY A 100 16.68 -8.24 -14.92
C GLY A 100 15.19 -8.21 -14.60
N LEU A 101 14.80 -7.92 -13.35
CA LEU A 101 13.39 -7.79 -12.97
C LEU A 101 12.92 -6.33 -13.00
N ILE A 102 11.63 -6.13 -13.26
CA ILE A 102 11.00 -4.80 -13.25
C ILE A 102 10.55 -4.49 -11.81
N PRO A 103 11.10 -3.46 -11.14
CA PRO A 103 10.83 -3.19 -9.73
C PRO A 103 9.35 -3.08 -9.37
N ARG A 104 8.58 -2.36 -10.19
CA ARG A 104 7.16 -2.15 -9.96
C ARG A 104 6.33 -3.44 -10.09
N LYS A 105 6.70 -4.33 -11.02
CA LYS A 105 6.05 -5.63 -11.21
C LYS A 105 6.32 -6.55 -10.02
N VAL A 106 7.58 -6.66 -9.62
CA VAL A 106 7.98 -7.44 -8.44
C VAL A 106 7.31 -6.93 -7.17
N ALA A 107 7.27 -5.61 -6.97
CA ALA A 107 6.60 -4.99 -5.83
C ALA A 107 5.10 -5.32 -5.78
N PHE A 108 4.40 -5.25 -6.92
CA PHE A 108 2.99 -5.61 -6.99
C PHE A 108 2.75 -7.09 -6.69
N ASP A 109 3.51 -7.98 -7.33
CA ASP A 109 3.35 -9.42 -7.16
C ASP A 109 3.66 -9.87 -5.72
N ALA A 110 4.73 -9.32 -5.13
CA ALA A 110 5.07 -9.55 -3.73
C ALA A 110 3.95 -9.08 -2.79
N LYS A 111 3.39 -7.89 -3.02
CA LYS A 111 2.27 -7.38 -2.23
C LYS A 111 1.05 -8.30 -2.31
N VAL A 112 0.64 -8.71 -3.52
CA VAL A 112 -0.50 -9.62 -3.72
C VAL A 112 -0.26 -10.96 -3.02
N SER A 113 0.94 -11.53 -3.17
CA SER A 113 1.34 -12.81 -2.55
C SER A 113 1.30 -12.75 -1.02
N MET A 114 1.83 -11.67 -0.43
CA MET A 114 2.02 -11.55 1.01
C MET A 114 0.72 -11.34 1.79
N GLU A 115 -0.30 -10.74 1.19
CA GLU A 115 -1.56 -10.40 1.86
C GLU A 115 -2.61 -11.54 1.86
N THR A 116 -2.25 -12.72 1.34
CA THR A 116 -3.18 -13.85 1.16
C THR A 116 -3.75 -14.44 2.46
N ASP A 117 -2.99 -14.39 3.56
CA ASP A 117 -3.37 -14.97 4.84
C ASP A 117 -4.00 -13.98 5.83
N GLY A 118 -4.07 -12.68 5.47
CA GLY A 118 -4.67 -11.62 6.28
C GLY A 118 -3.88 -11.21 7.53
N ARG A 119 -2.71 -11.81 7.80
CA ARG A 119 -1.87 -11.44 8.97
C ARG A 119 -0.82 -10.39 8.63
N ILE A 120 -0.42 -10.33 7.36
CA ILE A 120 0.53 -9.35 6.85
C ILE A 120 -0.24 -8.37 5.98
N HIS A 121 -0.24 -7.11 6.39
CA HIS A 121 -0.80 -6.02 5.58
C HIS A 121 0.32 -5.16 5.03
N ILE A 122 0.35 -4.97 3.71
CA ILE A 122 1.36 -4.13 3.05
C ILE A 122 0.78 -2.73 2.91
N GLY A 123 1.20 -1.81 3.78
CA GLY A 123 0.80 -0.41 3.73
C GLY A 123 1.28 0.30 2.46
N SER A 124 2.52 0.00 2.06
CA SER A 124 3.11 0.38 0.77
C SER A 124 4.28 -0.54 0.45
N LEU A 125 4.48 -0.84 -0.84
CA LEU A 125 5.67 -1.51 -1.36
C LEU A 125 6.00 -0.86 -2.70
N SER A 126 6.95 0.07 -2.70
CA SER A 126 7.18 0.95 -3.85
C SER A 126 8.60 1.50 -3.86
N GLY A 127 9.07 1.91 -5.04
CA GLY A 127 10.28 2.72 -5.22
C GLY A 127 10.01 4.22 -5.13
N ASP A 128 8.76 4.67 -5.07
CA ASP A 128 8.44 6.10 -5.13
C ASP A 128 7.79 6.61 -3.85
N VAL A 129 6.95 5.79 -3.21
CA VAL A 129 6.04 6.23 -2.15
C VAL A 129 6.17 5.37 -0.89
N ALA A 130 6.17 6.02 0.27
CA ALA A 130 6.02 5.37 1.57
C ALA A 130 4.73 5.85 2.26
N VAL A 131 3.93 4.90 2.76
CA VAL A 131 2.65 5.17 3.41
C VAL A 131 2.76 4.94 4.91
N TYR A 132 2.46 5.98 5.68
CA TYR A 132 2.30 5.90 7.13
C TYR A 132 0.80 5.98 7.43
N LYS A 133 0.28 4.97 8.12
CA LYS A 133 -1.13 4.91 8.51
C LYS A 133 -1.27 4.46 9.96
N VAL A 134 -2.13 5.15 10.71
CA VAL A 134 -2.47 4.82 12.09
C VAL A 134 -3.94 5.17 12.33
N LYS A 135 -4.63 4.37 13.14
CA LYS A 135 -5.97 4.69 13.59
C LYS A 135 -5.89 5.87 14.58
N GLY A 136 -6.76 6.87 14.40
CA GLY A 136 -6.82 8.03 15.29
C GLY A 136 -7.17 9.30 14.54
N THR A 137 -7.07 10.44 15.24
CA THR A 137 -7.19 11.75 14.62
C THR A 137 -5.95 12.05 13.77
N SER A 138 -6.06 13.01 12.85
CA SER A 138 -4.94 13.41 11.99
C SER A 138 -3.70 13.87 12.77
N PHE A 139 -3.89 14.48 13.95
CA PHE A 139 -2.80 14.93 14.82
C PHE A 139 -1.98 13.77 15.39
N VAL A 140 -2.62 12.63 15.69
CA VAL A 140 -1.94 11.46 16.25
C VAL A 140 -0.88 10.93 15.28
N LEU A 141 -1.05 11.06 13.96
CA LEU A 141 -0.12 10.50 12.99
C LEU A 141 1.31 11.05 13.12
N ALA A 142 1.45 12.36 13.29
CA ALA A 142 2.76 13.01 13.42
C ALA A 142 3.44 12.74 14.77
N GLU A 143 2.65 12.56 15.84
CA GLU A 143 3.16 12.19 17.16
C GLU A 143 3.51 10.71 17.23
N TYR A 144 2.72 9.86 16.57
CA TYR A 144 2.82 8.41 16.67
C TYR A 144 4.06 7.86 15.99
N PHE A 145 4.37 8.29 14.76
CA PHE A 145 5.55 7.82 14.03
C PHE A 145 6.75 8.71 14.32
N LEU A 146 7.75 8.17 15.01
CA LEU A 146 8.95 8.93 15.38
C LEU A 146 9.81 9.32 14.19
N ASP A 147 9.63 8.65 13.04
CA ASP A 147 10.24 9.07 11.77
C ASP A 147 9.93 10.54 11.44
N PHE A 148 8.72 11.04 11.76
CA PHE A 148 8.35 12.43 11.50
C PHE A 148 9.06 13.45 12.40
N GLN A 149 9.69 13.00 13.48
CA GLN A 149 10.50 13.86 14.35
C GLN A 149 11.94 14.00 13.84
N ASP A 150 12.31 13.23 12.82
CA ASP A 150 13.65 13.27 12.25
C ASP A 150 13.79 14.40 11.21
N PRO A 151 14.80 15.29 11.31
CA PRO A 151 15.03 16.34 10.31
C PRO A 151 15.36 15.83 8.89
N GLN A 152 15.75 14.55 8.75
CA GLN A 152 15.97 13.90 7.47
C GLN A 152 14.69 13.31 6.86
N MET A 153 13.57 13.35 7.58
CA MET A 153 12.25 13.01 7.05
C MET A 153 11.74 14.12 6.13
N LYS A 154 12.28 14.13 4.91
CA LYS A 154 11.98 15.10 3.87
C LYS A 154 11.15 14.44 2.78
N SER A 155 10.20 15.20 2.26
CA SER A 155 9.29 14.76 1.22
C SER A 155 9.06 15.92 0.25
N ARG A 156 9.09 15.64 -1.05
CA ARG A 156 8.70 16.58 -2.10
C ARG A 156 7.18 16.77 -2.15
N ALA A 157 6.41 15.71 -1.86
CA ALA A 157 4.96 15.74 -1.91
C ALA A 157 4.33 14.80 -0.87
N VAL A 158 3.27 15.27 -0.22
CA VAL A 158 2.53 14.52 0.79
C VAL A 158 1.07 14.44 0.41
N LEU A 159 0.51 13.23 0.39
CA LEU A 159 -0.92 12.99 0.36
C LEU A 159 -1.37 12.59 1.77
N GLY A 160 -2.24 13.41 2.36
CA GLY A 160 -2.90 13.11 3.64
C GLY A 160 -4.35 12.72 3.42
N HIS A 161 -4.86 11.81 4.25
CA HIS A 161 -6.26 11.41 4.23
C HIS A 161 -6.77 11.15 5.66
N SER A 162 -7.96 11.66 5.98
CA SER A 162 -8.67 11.32 7.22
C SER A 162 -10.00 10.70 6.84
N ARG A 163 -10.28 9.51 7.38
CA ARG A 163 -11.50 8.75 7.06
C ARG A 163 -12.47 8.84 8.23
N TYR A 164 -13.68 9.32 7.96
CA TYR A 164 -14.83 9.09 8.84
C TYR A 164 -15.46 7.75 8.47
N SER A 165 -15.36 6.76 9.36
CA SER A 165 -16.01 5.46 9.20
C SER A 165 -17.35 5.48 9.94
N THR A 166 -18.45 5.20 9.24
CA THR A 166 -19.76 4.92 9.86
C THR A 166 -19.79 3.56 10.56
N ASN A 167 -18.78 2.71 10.34
CA ASN A 167 -18.60 1.44 11.05
C ASN A 167 -17.76 1.63 12.33
N THR A 168 -18.25 1.07 13.43
CA THR A 168 -17.68 1.15 14.79
C THR A 168 -16.35 0.38 14.96
N LEU A 169 -16.02 -0.56 14.07
CA LEU A 169 -14.78 -1.32 14.08
C LEU A 169 -13.87 -0.91 12.91
N SER A 170 -13.05 0.13 13.10
CA SER A 170 -12.01 0.48 12.13
C SER A 170 -10.72 -0.29 12.44
N VAL A 171 -10.20 -1.01 11.46
CA VAL A 171 -8.90 -1.71 11.51
C VAL A 171 -7.85 -0.91 10.72
N THR A 172 -6.57 -0.98 11.12
CA THR A 172 -5.50 -0.13 10.56
C THR A 172 -5.29 -0.34 9.06
N GLU A 173 -5.55 -1.55 8.59
CA GLU A 173 -5.46 -1.97 7.19
C GLU A 173 -6.35 -1.12 6.27
N ARG A 174 -7.50 -0.68 6.79
CA ARG A 174 -8.49 0.15 6.07
C ARG A 174 -8.22 1.65 6.18
N VAL A 175 -7.20 2.06 6.92
CA VAL A 175 -6.81 3.47 7.02
C VAL A 175 -6.11 3.88 5.72
N GLN A 176 -6.55 5.02 5.19
CA GLN A 176 -6.06 5.64 3.97
C GLN A 176 -4.96 6.66 4.27
N PRO A 177 -4.08 7.01 3.31
CA PRO A 177 -4.10 6.63 1.90
C PRO A 177 -3.64 5.18 1.63
N PHE A 178 -3.91 4.72 0.40
CA PHE A 178 -3.29 3.53 -0.16
C PHE A 178 -2.10 3.90 -1.05
N SER A 179 -1.54 2.93 -1.78
CA SER A 179 -0.26 3.14 -2.48
C SER A 179 -0.40 4.11 -3.64
N ILE A 180 -1.57 4.19 -4.27
CA ILE A 180 -1.85 5.03 -5.43
C ILE A 180 -2.75 6.21 -5.07
N LEU A 181 -3.78 6.00 -4.24
CA LEU A 181 -4.82 7.02 -4.02
C LEU A 181 -5.32 7.15 -2.58
N GLY A 182 -5.95 8.29 -2.32
CA GLY A 182 -6.88 8.50 -1.21
C GLY A 182 -8.27 8.73 -1.79
N HIS A 183 -9.26 7.98 -1.33
CA HIS A 183 -10.63 7.98 -1.82
C HIS A 183 -11.59 8.47 -0.73
N ASN A 184 -12.27 9.58 -1.06
CA ASN A 184 -13.38 10.13 -0.30
C ASN A 184 -14.70 9.78 -1.00
N GLY A 185 -15.42 8.79 -0.47
CA GLY A 185 -16.68 8.34 -1.03
C GLY A 185 -16.96 6.89 -0.69
N GLU A 186 -17.98 6.35 -1.34
CA GLU A 186 -18.37 4.94 -1.26
C GLU A 186 -18.61 4.42 -2.68
N ILE A 187 -18.06 3.24 -2.99
CA ILE A 187 -18.23 2.61 -4.30
C ILE A 187 -19.41 1.63 -4.21
N ASN A 188 -20.58 2.08 -4.64
CA ASN A 188 -21.83 1.29 -4.56
C ASN A 188 -21.80 0.02 -5.43
N THR A 189 -20.95 -0.03 -6.45
CA THR A 189 -20.85 -1.14 -7.41
C THR A 189 -19.61 -2.02 -7.16
N ILE A 190 -19.04 -1.98 -5.96
CA ILE A 190 -17.76 -2.62 -5.64
C ILE A 190 -17.69 -4.12 -6.00
N ASP A 191 -18.76 -4.88 -5.84
CA ASP A 191 -18.76 -6.31 -6.14
C ASP A 191 -18.57 -6.60 -7.63
N LYS A 192 -18.99 -5.68 -8.49
CA LYS A 192 -18.72 -5.77 -9.93
C LYS A 192 -17.24 -5.50 -10.20
N LEU A 193 -16.67 -4.45 -9.63
CA LEU A 193 -15.23 -4.13 -9.77
C LEU A 193 -14.37 -5.32 -9.35
N ARG A 194 -14.68 -5.94 -8.20
CA ARG A 194 -13.96 -7.12 -7.69
C ARG A 194 -13.99 -8.31 -8.64
N ARG A 195 -15.15 -8.57 -9.28
CA ARG A 195 -15.28 -9.64 -10.27
C ARG A 195 -14.48 -9.33 -11.52
N GLU A 196 -14.60 -8.11 -12.05
CA GLU A 196 -13.92 -7.69 -13.26
C GLU A 196 -12.39 -7.63 -13.05
N SER A 197 -11.91 -7.09 -11.92
CA SER A 197 -10.49 -7.08 -11.57
C SER A 197 -9.92 -8.50 -11.46
N ALA A 198 -10.66 -9.43 -10.85
CA ALA A 198 -10.24 -10.83 -10.75
C ALA A 198 -10.14 -11.50 -12.13
N MET A 199 -11.06 -11.20 -13.05
CA MET A 199 -10.98 -11.67 -14.44
C MET A 199 -9.75 -11.16 -15.18
N LEU A 200 -9.25 -9.98 -14.80
CA LEU A 200 -8.01 -9.39 -15.32
C LEU A 200 -6.74 -9.93 -14.64
N GLY A 201 -6.84 -10.90 -13.73
CA GLY A 201 -5.69 -11.38 -12.96
C GLY A 201 -5.25 -10.40 -11.85
N ILE A 202 -6.15 -9.51 -11.42
CA ILE A 202 -5.94 -8.56 -10.32
C ILE A 202 -6.88 -8.95 -9.18
N PRO A 203 -6.48 -9.88 -8.30
CA PRO A 203 -7.35 -10.34 -7.22
C PRO A 203 -7.60 -9.21 -6.21
N PRO A 204 -8.85 -9.06 -5.73
CA PRO A 204 -9.17 -8.09 -4.68
C PRO A 204 -8.49 -8.46 -3.36
N VAL A 205 -8.37 -7.49 -2.46
CA VAL A 205 -7.81 -7.67 -1.14
C VAL A 205 -8.80 -8.45 -0.28
N LYS A 206 -8.37 -9.58 0.28
CA LYS A 206 -9.23 -10.43 1.13
C LYS A 206 -9.73 -9.63 2.35
N GLY A 207 -11.04 -9.39 2.43
CA GLY A 207 -11.63 -8.57 3.51
C GLY A 207 -11.36 -7.07 3.41
N GLY A 208 -10.82 -6.60 2.28
CA GLY A 208 -10.51 -5.20 2.02
C GLY A 208 -11.76 -4.32 1.92
N SER A 209 -11.57 -3.02 2.13
CA SER A 209 -12.59 -2.02 1.83
C SER A 209 -12.72 -1.80 0.32
N ASP A 210 -13.82 -1.18 -0.09
CA ASP A 210 -14.04 -0.73 -1.48
C ASP A 210 -12.86 0.04 -2.07
N SER A 211 -12.32 0.95 -1.28
CA SER A 211 -11.22 1.83 -1.63
C SER A 211 -9.88 1.10 -1.76
N GLN A 212 -9.69 -0.02 -1.04
CA GLN A 212 -8.50 -0.87 -1.16
C GLN A 212 -8.52 -1.64 -2.47
N ASP A 213 -9.69 -2.20 -2.81
CA ASP A 213 -9.86 -2.95 -4.06
C ASP A 213 -9.79 -2.03 -5.28
N LEU A 214 -10.25 -0.78 -5.14
CA LEU A 214 -10.04 0.26 -6.15
C LEU A 214 -8.55 0.55 -6.36
N ASP A 215 -7.80 0.83 -5.29
CA ASP A 215 -6.35 1.08 -5.35
C ASP A 215 -5.61 -0.11 -6.01
N ARG A 216 -5.94 -1.34 -5.58
CA ARG A 216 -5.42 -2.60 -6.13
C ARG A 216 -5.70 -2.74 -7.63
N THR A 217 -6.91 -2.41 -8.06
CA THR A 217 -7.31 -2.52 -9.47
C THR A 217 -6.56 -1.52 -10.32
N ILE A 218 -6.49 -0.25 -9.91
CA ILE A 218 -5.77 0.79 -10.65
C ILE A 218 -4.28 0.45 -10.74
N GLU A 219 -3.66 0.06 -9.62
CA GLU A 219 -2.26 -0.33 -9.63
C GLU A 219 -1.99 -1.55 -10.53
N GLY A 220 -2.88 -2.55 -10.48
CA GLY A 220 -2.81 -3.72 -11.35
C GLY A 220 -2.92 -3.36 -12.83
N LEU A 221 -3.81 -2.44 -13.20
CA LEU A 221 -3.90 -1.91 -14.56
C LEU A 221 -2.59 -1.26 -15.01
N MET A 222 -1.97 -0.46 -14.14
CA MET A 222 -0.70 0.19 -14.44
C MET A 222 0.46 -0.82 -14.58
N VAL A 223 0.48 -1.85 -13.75
CA VAL A 223 1.60 -2.80 -13.67
C VAL A 223 1.50 -3.92 -14.68
N GLN A 224 0.31 -4.48 -14.90
CA GLN A 224 0.10 -5.64 -15.77
C GLN A 224 -0.11 -5.22 -17.23
N PHE A 225 -0.75 -4.07 -17.47
CA PHE A 225 -1.12 -3.61 -18.81
C PHE A 225 -0.39 -2.33 -19.24
N GLY A 226 0.45 -1.75 -18.37
CA GLY A 226 1.29 -0.61 -18.72
C GLY A 226 0.56 0.74 -18.81
N PHE A 227 -0.68 0.82 -18.33
CA PHE A 227 -1.41 2.08 -18.30
C PHE A 227 -0.75 3.11 -17.38
N SER A 228 -0.79 4.38 -17.79
CA SER A 228 -0.54 5.49 -16.89
C SER A 228 -1.63 5.59 -15.81
N LEU A 229 -1.38 6.37 -14.76
CA LEU A 229 -2.38 6.59 -13.71
C LEU A 229 -3.66 7.19 -14.29
N MET A 230 -3.51 8.16 -15.20
CA MET A 230 -4.64 8.84 -15.83
C MET A 230 -5.44 7.87 -16.70
N GLU A 231 -4.78 7.04 -17.52
CA GLU A 231 -5.48 6.04 -18.33
C GLU A 231 -6.21 5.00 -17.48
N ALA A 232 -5.56 4.48 -16.42
CA ALA A 232 -6.21 3.55 -15.50
C ALA A 232 -7.43 4.17 -14.81
N MET A 233 -7.34 5.44 -14.41
CA MET A 233 -8.46 6.19 -13.85
C MET A 233 -9.60 6.39 -14.85
N GLU A 234 -9.31 6.72 -16.11
CA GLU A 234 -10.31 6.90 -17.18
C GLU A 234 -11.00 5.57 -17.57
N ILE A 235 -10.30 4.44 -17.43
CA ILE A 235 -10.86 3.10 -17.64
C ILE A 235 -11.81 2.73 -16.48
N VAL A 236 -11.40 3.02 -15.23
CA VAL A 236 -12.17 2.66 -14.03
C VAL A 236 -13.32 3.62 -13.77
N PHE A 237 -13.15 4.91 -14.08
CA PHE A 237 -14.15 5.98 -13.93
C PHE A 237 -14.44 6.67 -15.27
N PRO A 238 -14.97 5.95 -16.28
CA PRO A 238 -15.26 6.57 -17.56
C PRO A 238 -16.39 7.59 -17.41
N PRO A 239 -16.35 8.73 -18.13
CA PRO A 239 -17.40 9.75 -18.06
C PRO A 239 -18.79 9.18 -18.36
N ILE A 240 -19.84 9.88 -17.89
CA ILE A 240 -21.22 9.48 -18.19
C ILE A 240 -21.51 9.59 -19.70
N THR A 241 -22.44 8.79 -20.19
CA THR A 241 -22.76 8.68 -21.63
C THR A 241 -23.11 10.01 -22.28
N HIS A 242 -23.77 10.91 -21.55
CA HIS A 242 -24.09 12.25 -22.02
C HIS A 242 -22.82 13.07 -22.32
N ILE A 243 -21.82 13.06 -21.41
CA ILE A 243 -20.53 13.73 -21.62
C ILE A 243 -19.81 13.10 -22.81
N ILE A 244 -19.74 11.76 -22.87
CA ILE A 244 -19.11 11.02 -23.97
C ILE A 244 -19.72 11.38 -25.33
N SER A 245 -21.04 11.56 -25.38
CA SER A 245 -21.76 11.90 -26.62
C SER A 245 -21.42 13.29 -27.15
N ALA A 246 -20.92 14.20 -26.32
CA ALA A 246 -20.48 15.53 -26.71
C ALA A 246 -19.00 15.59 -27.14
N LEU A 247 -18.22 14.54 -26.88
CA LEU A 247 -16.81 14.46 -27.30
C LEU A 247 -16.68 14.24 -28.81
N ASP A 248 -15.49 14.51 -29.33
CA ASP A 248 -15.14 14.21 -30.71
C ASP A 248 -15.28 12.70 -31.00
N PRO A 249 -15.46 12.30 -32.28
CA PRO A 249 -15.75 10.91 -32.63
C PRO A 249 -14.71 9.89 -32.13
N LYS A 250 -13.42 10.26 -32.07
CA LYS A 250 -12.36 9.34 -31.65
C LYS A 250 -12.42 9.11 -30.14
N MET A 251 -12.49 10.18 -29.35
CA MET A 251 -12.63 10.08 -27.90
C MET A 251 -13.93 9.38 -27.50
N ARG A 252 -15.03 9.67 -28.21
CA ARG A 252 -16.31 8.98 -28.01
C ARG A 252 -16.19 7.47 -28.19
N GLN A 253 -15.56 7.02 -29.28
CA GLN A 253 -15.33 5.60 -29.55
C GLN A 253 -14.47 4.96 -28.46
N MET A 254 -13.39 5.62 -28.05
CA MET A 254 -12.50 5.14 -26.99
C MET A 254 -13.23 4.96 -25.66
N TYR A 255 -13.99 5.96 -25.20
CA TYR A 255 -14.71 5.85 -23.93
C TYR A 255 -15.85 4.82 -23.95
N PHE A 256 -16.53 4.66 -25.08
CA PHE A 256 -17.49 3.56 -25.21
C PHE A 256 -16.82 2.18 -25.20
N LEU A 257 -15.57 2.07 -25.67
CA LEU A 257 -14.78 0.86 -25.50
C LEU A 257 -14.43 0.62 -24.03
N TYR A 258 -13.96 1.63 -23.31
CA TYR A 258 -13.65 1.52 -21.88
C TYR A 258 -14.85 1.03 -21.06
N ARG A 259 -16.04 1.63 -21.29
CA ARG A 259 -17.30 1.23 -20.63
C ARG A 259 -17.75 -0.20 -20.93
N ARG A 260 -17.25 -0.81 -22.00
CA ARG A 260 -17.50 -2.23 -22.33
C ARG A 260 -16.45 -3.16 -21.73
N PHE A 261 -15.25 -2.65 -21.46
CA PHE A 261 -14.14 -3.41 -20.90
C PHE A 261 -14.26 -3.54 -19.38
N LEU A 262 -14.36 -2.40 -18.68
CA LEU A 262 -14.78 -2.32 -17.29
C LEU A 262 -16.08 -1.57 -17.26
N GLY A 263 -17.11 -2.16 -16.67
CA GLY A 263 -18.35 -1.45 -16.57
C GLY A 263 -18.19 -0.30 -15.54
N PRO A 264 -18.91 0.83 -15.71
CA PRO A 264 -18.76 1.99 -14.83
C PRO A 264 -19.01 1.63 -13.36
N LEU A 265 -18.26 2.31 -12.48
CA LEU A 265 -18.44 2.31 -11.03
C LEU A 265 -19.64 3.13 -10.58
#